data_AF-A0A2P6VB10-F1
#
_entry.id   AF-A0A2P6VB10-F1
#
_cell.length_a   1.000
_cell.length_b   1.000
_cell.length_c   1.000
_cell.angle_alpha   90.00
_cell.angle_beta   90.00
_cell.angle_gamma   90.00
#
_symmetry.space_group_name_H-M   'P 1'
#
loop_
_entity.id
_entity.type
_entity.pdbx_description
1 polymer ?
#
loop_
_entity_poly.entity_id
_entity_poly.type
_entity_poly.pdbx_seq_one_letter_code
_entity_poly.pdbx_strand_id
1 'polypeptide(L)'
;MDTPEAATRSITRNLEEELGLSLSHFKPLIKDEIDQFLTEAEEAPEPALPTAKRQRGADGGAVAAPAALPAALAGSRYAAPLSARRFASVRQFGGRWMVDVREFYEKDGALLPSAKGLALQAGGWTALEAALPALSQAVEAGDDSHFVDLGGSKRASISSFKGRFTVDLREYYEKEGEMKPGKKGVALSTDEWAALCSAAPEIAQHLVAVAGGAAGSTAAVPAPAPAAAPQQAQQAAAPGGAGAAVAGGEGGPLPALPIELGSNRRADISNFKGQTFVGIREYYEKEGQMMPGKKGISLSRDQFATLMQCVGDLDAALRGRDAAFELQLSNKRKATINCFKGRYMVDIREYYDKDGALAPTQKGISLGEQQWEKLQAGLPALAAALDRA
;
A
#
# COMPACT_ATOMS: atom_id res chain seq x y z
N MET A 1 49.96 4.08 12.23
CA MET A 1 48.76 4.45 11.43
C MET A 1 49.29 5.23 10.24
N ASP A 2 49.58 4.55 9.13
CA ASP A 2 50.05 5.20 7.91
C ASP A 2 48.89 5.90 7.20
N THR A 3 49.10 7.16 6.82
CA THR A 3 48.11 7.96 6.12
C THR A 3 48.03 7.54 4.65
N PRO A 4 46.89 7.77 3.96
CA PRO A 4 46.73 7.45 2.54
C PRO A 4 47.84 8.05 1.66
N GLU A 5 48.33 9.24 1.99
CA GLU A 5 49.46 9.88 1.29
C GLU A 5 50.80 9.14 1.45
N ALA A 6 51.05 8.52 2.61
CA ALA A 6 52.26 7.73 2.84
C ALA A 6 52.25 6.45 2.00
N ALA A 7 51.07 5.81 1.88
CA ALA A 7 50.87 4.66 1.02
C ALA A 7 51.06 5.01 -0.47
N THR A 8 50.51 6.13 -0.94
CA THR A 8 50.69 6.56 -2.34
C THR A 8 52.15 6.86 -2.66
N ARG A 9 52.89 7.53 -1.76
CA ARG A 9 54.32 7.80 -1.97
C ARG A 9 55.16 6.52 -2.00
N SER A 10 54.84 5.55 -1.15
CA SER A 10 55.55 4.26 -1.14
C SER A 10 55.28 3.44 -2.41
N ILE A 11 54.06 3.47 -2.94
CA ILE A 11 53.69 2.76 -4.16
C ILE A 11 54.40 3.39 -5.37
N THR A 12 54.40 4.72 -5.49
CA THR A 12 55.07 5.42 -6.60
C THR A 12 56.57 5.17 -6.59
N ARG A 13 57.21 5.20 -5.41
CA ARG A 13 58.65 4.93 -5.28
C ARG A 13 59.02 3.50 -5.67
N ASN A 14 58.22 2.52 -5.24
CA ASN A 14 58.45 1.11 -5.59
C ASN A 14 58.30 0.87 -7.10
N LEU A 15 57.33 1.53 -7.76
CA LEU A 15 57.14 1.46 -9.21
C LEU A 15 58.28 2.12 -9.99
N GLU A 16 58.84 3.24 -9.49
CA GLU A 16 59.99 3.90 -10.11
C GLU A 16 61.27 3.07 -9.99
N GLU A 17 61.49 2.40 -8.86
CA GLU A 17 62.60 1.46 -8.65
C GLU A 17 62.48 0.20 -9.52
N GLU A 18 61.26 -0.33 -9.71
CA GLU A 18 61.00 -1.55 -10.48
C GLU A 18 61.08 -1.32 -12.00
N LEU A 19 60.64 -0.14 -12.47
CA LEU A 19 60.66 0.20 -13.90
C LEU A 19 61.93 0.93 -14.35
N GLY A 20 62.78 1.35 -13.42
CA GLY A 20 64.03 2.07 -13.70
C GLY A 20 63.82 3.43 -14.37
N LEU A 21 62.61 3.99 -14.29
CA LEU A 21 62.17 5.20 -14.99
C LEU A 21 61.43 6.11 -14.02
N SER A 22 61.76 7.40 -14.06
CA SER A 22 61.08 8.42 -13.25
C SER A 22 59.66 8.68 -13.79
N LEU A 23 58.64 8.40 -12.98
CA LEU A 23 57.22 8.56 -13.36
C LEU A 23 56.80 10.02 -13.42
N SER A 24 57.62 10.94 -12.90
CA SER A 24 57.40 12.38 -12.99
C SER A 24 57.51 12.95 -14.43
N HIS A 25 58.21 12.26 -15.34
CA HIS A 25 58.30 12.66 -16.76
C HIS A 25 57.04 12.35 -17.58
N PHE A 26 56.15 11.48 -17.10
CA PHE A 26 54.94 11.09 -17.83
C PHE A 26 53.71 11.91 -17.43
N LYS A 27 53.80 12.72 -16.36
CA LYS A 27 52.72 13.62 -15.92
C LYS A 27 52.32 14.66 -16.97
N PRO A 28 53.25 15.29 -17.72
CA PRO A 28 52.90 16.20 -18.80
C PRO A 28 52.23 15.47 -19.97
N LEU A 29 52.76 14.29 -20.35
CA LEU A 29 52.23 13.49 -21.45
C LEU A 29 50.80 12.99 -21.18
N ILE A 30 50.53 12.52 -19.96
CA ILE A 30 49.18 12.09 -19.55
C ILE A 30 48.22 13.28 -19.54
N LYS A 31 48.69 14.47 -19.17
CA LYS A 31 47.87 15.68 -19.17
C LYS A 31 47.57 16.14 -20.60
N ASP A 32 48.57 16.14 -21.48
CA ASP A 32 48.42 16.50 -22.89
C ASP A 32 47.48 15.52 -23.61
N GLU A 33 47.55 14.22 -23.32
CA GLU A 33 46.64 13.20 -23.88
C GLU A 33 45.18 13.38 -23.39
N ILE A 34 45.00 13.77 -22.12
CA ILE A 34 43.67 14.07 -21.55
C ILE A 34 43.10 15.37 -22.13
N ASP A 35 43.92 16.41 -22.27
CA ASP A 35 43.50 17.70 -22.84
C ASP A 35 43.21 17.57 -24.35
N GLN A 36 44.00 16.77 -25.08
CA GLN A 36 43.73 16.44 -26.48
C GLN A 36 42.43 15.63 -26.63
N PHE A 37 42.20 14.63 -25.78
CA PHE A 37 40.95 13.85 -25.75
C PHE A 37 39.71 14.71 -25.43
N LEU A 38 39.84 15.70 -24.54
CA LEU A 38 38.76 16.63 -24.19
C LEU A 38 38.47 17.64 -25.30
N THR A 39 39.48 18.04 -26.07
CA THR A 39 39.35 19.00 -27.17
C THR A 39 38.75 18.33 -28.42
N GLU A 40 39.16 17.10 -28.74
CA GLU A 40 38.58 16.32 -29.85
C GLU A 40 37.11 15.93 -29.59
N ALA A 41 36.67 15.90 -28.33
CA ALA A 41 35.29 15.64 -27.95
C ALA A 41 34.33 16.83 -28.18
N GLU A 42 34.83 18.05 -28.38
CA GLU A 42 34.00 19.25 -28.65
C GLU A 42 33.77 19.52 -30.16
N GLU A 43 34.58 18.95 -31.07
CA GLU A 43 34.57 19.34 -32.50
C GLU A 43 34.10 18.25 -33.51
N ALA A 44 33.71 17.05 -33.09
CA ALA A 44 33.27 15.99 -34.01
C ALA A 44 31.73 15.91 -34.18
N PRO A 45 31.17 15.92 -35.41
CA PRO A 45 29.76 15.57 -35.64
C PRO A 45 29.54 14.07 -35.45
N GLU A 46 28.59 13.70 -34.57
CA GLU A 46 28.41 12.31 -34.11
C GLU A 46 27.96 11.32 -35.21
N PRO A 47 28.66 10.18 -35.37
CA PRO A 47 28.07 8.95 -35.91
C PRO A 47 27.52 8.07 -34.77
N ALA A 48 26.35 7.47 -35.01
CA ALA A 48 25.62 6.62 -34.08
C ALA A 48 26.21 5.20 -33.91
N LEU A 49 26.20 4.67 -32.68
CA LEU A 49 25.83 3.29 -32.22
C LEU A 49 26.48 2.91 -30.86
N PRO A 50 26.01 1.89 -30.11
CA PRO A 50 25.10 2.04 -28.97
C PRO A 50 25.71 1.56 -27.63
N THR A 51 25.46 2.26 -26.52
CA THR A 51 25.64 1.65 -25.18
C THR A 51 24.54 2.04 -24.22
N ALA A 52 23.87 1.01 -23.70
CA ALA A 52 22.81 1.10 -22.72
C ALA A 52 23.35 1.62 -21.37
N LYS A 53 23.24 2.92 -21.16
CA LYS A 53 23.12 3.52 -19.82
C LYS A 53 21.67 3.96 -19.67
N ARG A 54 20.99 3.46 -18.63
CA ARG A 54 19.68 3.96 -18.21
C ARG A 54 19.77 5.47 -17.97
N GLN A 55 19.33 6.26 -18.95
CA GLN A 55 19.01 7.65 -18.75
C GLN A 55 17.83 7.75 -17.79
N ARG A 56 18.10 8.27 -16.60
CA ARG A 56 17.06 8.87 -15.77
C ARG A 56 16.70 10.19 -16.47
N GLY A 57 15.66 10.14 -17.31
CA GLY A 57 15.10 11.33 -17.93
C GLY A 57 14.64 12.31 -16.85
N ALA A 58 15.34 13.42 -16.75
CA ALA A 58 14.81 14.65 -16.21
C ALA A 58 14.23 15.40 -17.40
N ASP A 59 12.94 15.23 -17.67
CA ASP A 59 12.22 16.17 -18.52
C ASP A 59 10.76 16.22 -18.11
N GLY A 60 10.48 17.19 -17.24
CA GLY A 60 9.16 17.71 -16.94
C GLY A 60 8.89 18.93 -17.82
N GLY A 61 9.08 18.80 -19.12
CA GLY A 61 8.54 19.70 -20.13
C GLY A 61 7.19 19.17 -20.60
N ALA A 62 6.20 20.05 -20.76
CA ALA A 62 4.88 19.71 -21.29
C ALA A 62 4.98 19.20 -22.73
N VAL A 63 5.21 17.89 -22.90
CA VAL A 63 5.08 17.20 -24.18
C VAL A 63 3.61 16.87 -24.37
N ALA A 64 3.02 17.34 -25.48
CA ALA A 64 1.61 17.15 -25.79
C ALA A 64 1.18 15.68 -25.63
N ALA A 65 -0.01 15.48 -25.07
CA ALA A 65 -0.61 14.16 -24.92
C ALA A 65 -0.63 13.39 -26.26
N PRO A 66 -0.43 12.07 -26.26
CA PRO A 66 -0.34 11.30 -27.49
C PRO A 66 -1.70 11.29 -28.21
N ALA A 67 -1.69 11.37 -29.53
CA ALA A 67 -2.90 11.46 -30.36
C ALA A 67 -3.78 10.19 -30.31
N ALA A 68 -3.24 9.06 -29.86
CA ALA A 68 -3.96 7.81 -29.68
C ALA A 68 -3.58 7.13 -28.35
N LEU A 69 -4.56 6.47 -27.72
CA LEU A 69 -4.34 5.73 -26.48
C LEU A 69 -3.49 4.46 -26.74
N PRO A 70 -2.59 4.08 -25.82
CA PRO A 70 -1.83 2.83 -25.91
C PRO A 70 -2.72 1.58 -26.06
N ALA A 71 -2.29 0.62 -26.87
CA ALA A 71 -2.97 -0.66 -27.04
C ALA A 71 -3.19 -1.40 -25.69
N ALA A 72 -2.27 -1.25 -24.73
CA ALA A 72 -2.39 -1.81 -23.39
C ALA A 72 -3.59 -1.26 -22.58
N LEU A 73 -4.22 -0.17 -23.03
CA LEU A 73 -5.43 0.42 -22.44
C LEU A 73 -6.71 0.05 -23.19
N ALA A 74 -6.66 -0.75 -24.26
CA ALA A 74 -7.83 -1.10 -25.07
C ALA A 74 -8.95 -1.82 -24.28
N GLY A 75 -8.62 -2.46 -23.16
CA GLY A 75 -9.60 -3.11 -22.26
C GLY A 75 -10.13 -2.20 -21.14
N SER A 76 -9.74 -0.94 -21.10
CA SER A 76 -10.24 0.04 -20.13
C SER A 76 -11.59 0.57 -20.61
N ARG A 77 -12.53 0.75 -19.67
CA ARG A 77 -13.83 1.38 -19.95
C ARG A 77 -13.68 2.87 -20.26
N TYR A 78 -12.64 3.48 -19.70
CA TYR A 78 -12.25 4.85 -19.94
C TYR A 78 -10.74 4.98 -19.76
N ALA A 79 -10.10 5.86 -20.53
CA ALA A 79 -8.72 6.24 -20.30
C ALA A 79 -8.48 7.67 -20.77
N ALA A 80 -7.78 8.44 -19.95
CA ALA A 80 -7.37 9.80 -20.24
C ALA A 80 -5.83 9.90 -20.18
N PRO A 81 -5.18 10.51 -21.19
CA PRO A 81 -3.78 10.86 -21.09
C PRO A 81 -3.59 12.02 -20.09
N LEU A 82 -2.64 11.87 -19.17
CA LEU A 82 -2.17 12.93 -18.28
C LEU A 82 -0.91 13.60 -18.86
N SER A 83 -0.08 12.81 -19.56
CA SER A 83 1.07 13.24 -20.35
C SER A 83 1.39 12.19 -21.42
N ALA A 84 2.47 12.38 -22.19
CA ALA A 84 2.96 11.41 -23.17
C ALA A 84 3.13 9.98 -22.61
N ARG A 85 3.44 9.85 -21.31
CA ARG A 85 3.76 8.58 -20.67
C ARG A 85 2.93 8.30 -19.42
N ARG A 86 1.96 9.13 -19.06
CA ARG A 86 1.11 8.90 -17.89
C ARG A 86 -0.34 8.93 -18.28
N PHE A 87 -1.09 7.96 -17.75
CA PHE A 87 -2.49 7.77 -18.09
C PHE A 87 -3.27 7.48 -16.81
N ALA A 88 -4.49 8.00 -16.75
CA ALA A 88 -5.52 7.58 -15.81
C ALA A 88 -6.52 6.71 -16.56
N SER A 89 -6.91 5.56 -16.00
CA SER A 89 -7.82 4.63 -16.68
C SER A 89 -8.78 3.95 -15.72
N VAL A 90 -10.02 3.74 -16.17
CA VAL A 90 -11.01 2.93 -15.45
C VAL A 90 -10.95 1.53 -16.03
N ARG A 91 -10.39 0.59 -15.27
CA ARG A 91 -10.17 -0.79 -15.73
C ARG A 91 -10.64 -1.82 -14.70
N GLN A 92 -10.91 -3.02 -15.18
CA GLN A 92 -11.27 -4.15 -14.33
C GLN A 92 -10.02 -4.91 -13.88
N PHE A 93 -9.95 -5.22 -12.58
CA PHE A 93 -8.92 -6.07 -12.00
C PHE A 93 -9.57 -7.02 -10.99
N GLY A 94 -9.42 -8.33 -11.17
CA GLY A 94 -10.04 -9.33 -10.30
C GLY A 94 -11.56 -9.16 -10.16
N GLY A 95 -12.26 -8.86 -11.26
CA GLY A 95 -13.70 -8.63 -11.30
C GLY A 95 -14.17 -7.24 -10.83
N ARG A 96 -13.30 -6.44 -10.22
CA ARG A 96 -13.65 -5.12 -9.65
C ARG A 96 -13.16 -4.00 -10.54
N TRP A 97 -13.95 -2.93 -10.63
CA TRP A 97 -13.57 -1.72 -11.36
C TRP A 97 -12.78 -0.77 -10.48
N MET A 98 -11.72 -0.21 -11.04
CA MET A 98 -10.82 0.66 -10.33
C MET A 98 -10.21 1.70 -11.27
N VAL A 99 -9.81 2.83 -10.69
CA VAL A 99 -9.07 3.89 -11.37
C VAL A 99 -7.58 3.62 -11.22
N ASP A 100 -6.88 3.36 -12.32
CA ASP A 100 -5.44 3.15 -12.36
C ASP A 100 -4.76 4.40 -12.94
N VAL A 101 -3.97 5.08 -12.12
CA VAL A 101 -3.12 6.21 -12.52
C VAL A 101 -1.69 5.70 -12.61
N ARG A 102 -1.11 5.67 -13.81
CA ARG A 102 0.11 4.90 -14.07
C ARG A 102 1.03 5.53 -15.11
N GLU A 103 2.33 5.39 -14.87
CA GLU A 103 3.39 5.70 -15.84
C GLU A 103 3.65 4.49 -16.76
N PHE A 104 3.81 4.76 -18.04
CA PHE A 104 4.08 3.80 -19.10
C PHE A 104 5.50 3.99 -19.62
N TYR A 105 6.15 2.88 -19.93
CA TYR A 105 7.45 2.87 -20.59
C TYR A 105 7.29 2.37 -22.01
N GLU A 106 8.23 2.75 -22.87
CA GLU A 106 8.24 2.31 -24.25
C GLU A 106 9.14 1.09 -24.40
N LYS A 107 8.65 0.09 -25.12
CA LYS A 107 9.39 -1.11 -25.47
C LYS A 107 8.92 -1.57 -26.84
N ASP A 108 9.86 -1.73 -27.77
CA ASP A 108 9.59 -2.19 -29.15
C ASP A 108 8.51 -1.34 -29.86
N GLY A 109 8.53 -0.02 -29.65
CA GLY A 109 7.55 0.94 -30.20
C GLY A 109 6.17 0.91 -29.52
N ALA A 110 5.97 0.09 -28.49
CA ALA A 110 4.73 -0.01 -27.74
C ALA A 110 4.84 0.63 -26.35
N LEU A 111 3.82 1.38 -25.96
CA LEU A 111 3.68 1.88 -24.59
C LEU A 111 3.07 0.80 -23.69
N LEU A 112 3.85 0.36 -22.70
CA LEU A 112 3.50 -0.68 -21.74
C LEU A 112 3.41 -0.11 -20.31
N PRO A 113 2.49 -0.61 -19.47
CA PRO A 113 2.33 -0.14 -18.10
C PRO A 113 3.56 -0.49 -17.26
N SER A 114 4.09 0.49 -16.51
CA SER A 114 5.19 0.26 -15.58
C SER A 114 4.69 -0.12 -14.17
N ALA A 115 5.60 -0.49 -13.27
CA ALA A 115 5.30 -0.68 -11.86
C ALA A 115 4.99 0.65 -11.11
N LYS A 116 5.33 1.80 -11.70
CA LYS A 116 5.05 3.13 -11.14
C LYS A 116 3.62 3.54 -11.45
N GLY A 117 2.75 3.33 -10.49
CA GLY A 117 1.35 3.71 -10.58
C GLY A 117 0.62 3.37 -9.31
N LEU A 118 -0.56 3.94 -9.17
CA LEU A 118 -1.47 3.67 -8.08
C LEU A 118 -2.85 3.33 -8.64
N ALA A 119 -3.41 2.23 -8.16
CA ALA A 119 -4.75 1.81 -8.51
C ALA A 119 -5.69 2.01 -7.30
N LEU A 120 -6.76 2.77 -7.51
CA LEU A 120 -7.75 3.18 -6.52
C LEU A 120 -9.10 2.53 -6.81
N GLN A 121 -9.68 1.88 -5.80
CA GLN A 121 -11.08 1.44 -5.86
C GLN A 121 -12.02 2.63 -5.73
N ALA A 122 -13.33 2.43 -5.99
CA ALA A 122 -14.33 3.49 -5.95
C ALA A 122 -14.24 4.38 -4.70
N GLY A 123 -14.18 3.81 -3.50
CA GLY A 123 -14.07 4.61 -2.27
C GLY A 123 -12.79 5.46 -2.18
N GLY A 124 -11.65 4.92 -2.65
CA GLY A 124 -10.40 5.67 -2.68
C GLY A 124 -10.37 6.75 -3.76
N TRP A 125 -11.05 6.51 -4.89
CA TRP A 125 -11.26 7.52 -5.91
C TRP A 125 -12.19 8.64 -5.40
N THR A 126 -13.29 8.31 -4.74
CA THR A 126 -14.19 9.29 -4.12
C THR A 126 -13.46 10.15 -3.10
N ALA A 127 -12.58 9.57 -2.28
CA ALA A 127 -11.74 10.33 -1.35
C ALA A 127 -10.78 11.27 -2.08
N LEU A 128 -10.16 10.82 -3.17
CA LEU A 128 -9.28 11.65 -4.00
C LEU A 128 -10.06 12.80 -4.66
N GLU A 129 -11.22 12.50 -5.25
CA GLU A 129 -12.09 13.43 -5.94
C GLU A 129 -12.57 14.56 -5.01
N ALA A 130 -13.03 14.20 -3.81
CA ALA A 130 -13.43 15.16 -2.79
C ALA A 130 -12.26 16.06 -2.34
N ALA A 131 -11.03 15.56 -2.43
CA ALA A 131 -9.83 16.27 -2.01
C ALA A 131 -9.08 16.99 -3.14
N LEU A 132 -9.53 16.89 -4.40
CA LEU A 132 -8.88 17.58 -5.52
C LEU A 132 -8.70 19.09 -5.28
N PRO A 133 -9.71 19.84 -4.79
CA PRO A 133 -9.55 21.27 -4.55
C PRO A 133 -8.51 21.58 -3.48
N ALA A 134 -8.50 20.80 -2.38
CA ALA A 134 -7.57 20.99 -1.28
C ALA A 134 -6.12 20.67 -1.70
N LEU A 135 -5.92 19.60 -2.46
CA LEU A 135 -4.61 19.23 -3.01
C LEU A 135 -4.10 20.27 -4.00
N SER A 136 -4.95 20.80 -4.89
CA SER A 136 -4.56 21.88 -5.81
C SER A 136 -4.14 23.14 -5.06
N GLN A 137 -4.92 23.56 -4.06
CA GLN A 137 -4.56 24.73 -3.22
C GLN A 137 -3.25 24.51 -2.47
N ALA A 138 -3.03 23.31 -1.93
CA ALA A 138 -1.81 23.02 -1.20
C ALA A 138 -0.57 22.95 -2.13
N VAL A 139 -0.73 22.53 -3.40
CA VAL A 139 0.34 22.63 -4.42
C VAL A 139 0.67 24.09 -4.71
N GLU A 140 -0.33 24.94 -4.90
CA GLU A 140 -0.15 26.37 -5.15
C GLU A 140 0.49 27.10 -3.96
N ALA A 141 0.08 26.72 -2.74
CA ALA A 141 0.64 27.23 -1.49
C ALA A 141 2.05 26.67 -1.18
N GLY A 142 2.48 25.63 -1.89
CA GLY A 142 3.74 24.94 -1.62
C GLY A 142 3.76 24.20 -0.28
N ASP A 143 2.60 23.78 0.23
CA ASP A 143 2.45 23.06 1.49
C ASP A 143 2.73 21.56 1.28
N ASP A 144 3.98 21.17 1.46
CA ASP A 144 4.43 19.76 1.38
C ASP A 144 4.12 18.94 2.65
N SER A 145 3.47 19.54 3.65
CA SER A 145 2.95 18.82 4.82
C SER A 145 1.53 18.28 4.58
N HIS A 146 0.83 18.82 3.59
CA HIS A 146 -0.54 18.43 3.27
C HIS A 146 -0.60 17.03 2.64
N PHE A 147 -1.48 16.20 3.20
CA PHE A 147 -1.78 14.88 2.66
C PHE A 147 -3.23 14.48 2.91
N VAL A 148 -3.71 13.57 2.09
CA VAL A 148 -5.06 13.00 2.12
C VAL A 148 -4.95 11.48 2.17
N ASP A 149 -5.68 10.86 3.09
CA ASP A 149 -5.82 9.40 3.13
C ASP A 149 -6.81 8.93 2.06
N LEU A 150 -6.36 8.04 1.17
CA LEU A 150 -7.17 7.48 0.08
C LEU A 150 -7.71 6.08 0.43
N GLY A 151 -7.58 5.67 1.69
CA GLY A 151 -8.02 4.39 2.20
C GLY A 151 -6.94 3.29 2.18
N GLY A 152 -6.98 2.45 3.20
CA GLY A 152 -6.03 1.36 3.41
C GLY A 152 -4.64 1.90 3.71
N SER A 153 -3.71 1.71 2.77
CA SER A 153 -2.33 2.19 2.86
C SER A 153 -2.00 3.25 1.82
N LYS A 154 -2.98 3.86 1.16
CA LYS A 154 -2.75 4.79 0.05
C LYS A 154 -2.95 6.24 0.49
N ARG A 155 -2.11 7.15 0.02
CA ARG A 155 -2.22 8.58 0.29
C ARG A 155 -1.97 9.39 -0.98
N ALA A 156 -2.61 10.54 -1.04
CA ALA A 156 -2.18 11.65 -1.88
C ALA A 156 -1.39 12.61 -0.99
N SER A 157 -0.19 13.01 -1.37
CA SER A 157 0.62 13.97 -0.61
C SER A 157 1.32 14.93 -1.57
N ILE A 158 1.68 16.11 -1.08
CA ILE A 158 2.50 17.02 -1.86
C ILE A 158 3.96 16.75 -1.56
N SER A 159 4.78 16.70 -2.61
CA SER A 159 6.22 16.57 -2.49
C SER A 159 6.89 17.75 -3.19
N SER A 160 7.88 18.34 -2.50
CA SER A 160 8.71 19.42 -3.01
C SER A 160 10.12 18.89 -3.33
N PHE A 161 10.62 19.20 -4.52
CA PHE A 161 12.01 18.91 -4.88
C PHE A 161 12.58 20.03 -5.74
N LYS A 162 13.62 20.70 -5.24
CA LYS A 162 14.30 21.80 -5.94
C LYS A 162 13.33 22.90 -6.43
N GLY A 163 12.36 23.27 -5.58
CA GLY A 163 11.35 24.28 -5.90
C GLY A 163 10.25 23.84 -6.86
N ARG A 164 10.21 22.55 -7.25
CA ARG A 164 9.08 21.98 -8.00
C ARG A 164 8.18 21.19 -7.06
N PHE A 165 6.88 21.41 -7.18
CA PHE A 165 5.86 20.69 -6.44
C PHE A 165 5.22 19.62 -7.31
N THR A 166 4.92 18.48 -6.70
CA THR A 166 4.29 17.33 -7.34
C THR A 166 3.23 16.75 -6.41
N VAL A 167 2.19 16.17 -6.99
CA VAL A 167 1.18 15.41 -6.24
C VAL A 167 1.51 13.93 -6.32
N ASP A 168 1.92 13.36 -5.19
CA ASP A 168 2.29 11.97 -5.03
C ASP A 168 1.07 11.12 -4.68
N LEU A 169 0.64 10.27 -5.60
CA LEU A 169 -0.34 9.21 -5.35
C LEU A 169 0.41 7.93 -5.03
N ARG A 170 0.47 7.53 -3.75
CA ARG A 170 1.40 6.49 -3.30
C ARG A 170 0.84 5.54 -2.24
N GLU A 171 1.27 4.28 -2.30
CA GLU A 171 1.08 3.31 -1.22
C GLU A 171 2.21 3.44 -0.18
N TYR A 172 1.83 3.60 1.07
CA TYR A 172 2.69 3.70 2.24
C TYR A 172 2.81 2.35 2.95
N TYR A 173 3.86 2.22 3.75
CA TYR A 173 4.06 1.10 4.65
C TYR A 173 4.53 1.59 6.01
N GLU A 174 4.21 0.84 7.05
CA GLU A 174 4.64 1.15 8.41
C GLU A 174 6.02 0.55 8.66
N LYS A 175 6.97 1.37 9.13
CA LYS A 175 8.26 0.93 9.63
C LYS A 175 8.53 1.64 10.94
N GLU A 176 8.68 0.89 12.03
CA GLU A 176 8.98 1.43 13.37
C GLU A 176 7.92 2.44 13.87
N GLY A 177 6.64 2.23 13.52
CA GLY A 177 5.53 3.13 13.87
C GLY A 177 5.42 4.38 12.98
N GLU A 178 6.33 4.55 12.03
CA GLU A 178 6.35 5.66 11.07
C GLU A 178 5.81 5.19 9.70
N MET A 179 4.92 5.99 9.11
CA MET A 179 4.38 5.71 7.77
C MET A 179 5.33 6.22 6.70
N LYS A 180 5.95 5.29 5.96
CA LYS A 180 6.94 5.61 4.92
C LYS A 180 6.36 5.39 3.52
N PRO A 181 6.72 6.25 2.56
CA PRO A 181 6.30 6.10 1.17
C PRO A 181 6.90 4.84 0.55
N GLY A 182 6.06 3.99 -0.05
CA GLY A 182 6.48 2.78 -0.75
C GLY A 182 6.87 3.01 -2.21
N LYS A 183 7.33 1.93 -2.87
CA LYS A 183 7.71 1.95 -4.30
C LYS A 183 6.49 2.01 -5.25
N LYS A 184 5.31 1.61 -4.78
CA LYS A 184 4.06 1.61 -5.56
C LYS A 184 3.42 3.00 -5.46
N GLY A 185 3.45 3.75 -6.56
CA GLY A 185 2.88 5.07 -6.64
C GLY A 185 3.37 5.82 -7.87
N VAL A 186 2.83 7.02 -8.07
CA VAL A 186 3.19 7.94 -9.14
C VAL A 186 3.21 9.36 -8.60
N ALA A 187 4.22 10.12 -8.99
CA ALA A 187 4.36 11.54 -8.67
C ALA A 187 3.94 12.34 -9.89
N LEU A 188 2.83 13.07 -9.81
CA LEU A 188 2.28 13.86 -10.91
C LEU A 188 2.83 15.29 -10.86
N SER A 189 3.25 15.82 -12.00
CA SER A 189 3.56 17.26 -12.11
C SER A 189 2.29 18.10 -11.93
N THR A 190 2.45 19.41 -11.79
CA THR A 190 1.33 20.37 -11.75
C THR A 190 0.40 20.22 -12.96
N ASP A 191 0.97 20.03 -14.15
CA ASP A 191 0.22 19.93 -15.40
C ASP A 191 -0.51 18.58 -15.50
N GLU A 192 0.14 17.49 -15.10
CA GLU A 192 -0.47 16.15 -15.06
C GLU A 192 -1.56 16.05 -13.98
N TRP A 193 -1.37 16.76 -12.87
CA TRP A 193 -2.39 16.90 -11.84
C TRP A 193 -3.61 17.67 -12.35
N ALA A 194 -3.40 18.80 -13.04
CA ALA A 194 -4.47 19.56 -13.68
C ALA A 194 -5.23 18.73 -14.73
N ALA A 195 -4.51 17.92 -15.52
CA ALA A 195 -5.12 16.98 -16.46
C ALA A 195 -5.95 15.91 -15.74
N LEU A 196 -5.47 15.38 -14.60
CA LEU A 196 -6.21 14.42 -13.80
C LEU A 196 -7.48 15.05 -13.21
N CYS A 197 -7.38 16.27 -12.67
CA CYS A 197 -8.53 17.03 -12.17
C CYS A 197 -9.58 17.27 -13.27
N SER A 198 -9.13 17.59 -14.49
CA SER A 198 -10.02 17.81 -15.64
C SER A 198 -10.72 16.52 -16.08
N ALA A 199 -10.02 15.39 -16.05
CA ALA A 199 -10.57 14.08 -16.38
C ALA A 199 -11.43 13.48 -15.26
N ALA A 200 -11.37 14.01 -14.04
CA ALA A 200 -11.99 13.40 -12.87
C ALA A 200 -13.50 13.14 -13.00
N PRO A 201 -14.33 14.06 -13.55
CA PRO A 201 -15.75 13.82 -13.70
C PRO A 201 -16.07 12.65 -14.65
N GLU A 202 -15.35 12.52 -15.76
CA GLU A 202 -15.54 11.40 -16.69
C GLU A 202 -15.08 10.08 -16.08
N ILE A 203 -13.94 10.09 -15.36
CA ILE A 203 -13.47 8.92 -14.61
C ILE A 203 -14.54 8.46 -13.60
N ALA A 204 -15.14 9.40 -12.85
CA ALA A 204 -16.19 9.10 -11.88
C ALA A 204 -17.43 8.50 -12.56
N GLN A 205 -17.88 9.07 -13.69
CA GLN A 205 -19.00 8.53 -14.46
C GLN A 205 -18.75 7.09 -14.92
N HIS A 206 -17.58 6.80 -15.47
CA HIS A 206 -17.24 5.47 -15.95
C HIS A 206 -17.02 4.46 -14.81
N LEU A 207 -16.61 4.93 -13.63
CA LEU A 207 -16.49 4.12 -12.42
C LEU A 207 -17.87 3.77 -11.82
N VAL A 208 -18.80 4.73 -11.80
CA VAL A 208 -20.18 4.59 -11.26
C VAL A 208 -21.11 3.86 -12.22
N ALA A 209 -20.93 3.97 -13.54
CA ALA A 209 -21.73 3.25 -14.54
C ALA A 209 -21.60 1.71 -14.47
N VAL A 210 -20.82 1.18 -13.53
CA VAL A 210 -20.77 -0.25 -13.16
C VAL A 210 -21.60 -0.55 -11.90
N ALA A 211 -21.75 0.43 -11.00
CA ALA A 211 -22.55 0.30 -9.78
C ALA A 211 -24.06 0.23 -10.06
N GLY A 212 -24.50 0.61 -11.27
CA GLY A 212 -25.88 0.39 -11.75
C GLY A 212 -26.30 -1.08 -11.92
N GLY A 213 -25.41 -2.02 -11.61
CA GLY A 213 -25.68 -3.46 -11.53
C GLY A 213 -25.42 -4.06 -10.14
N ALA A 214 -25.51 -3.28 -9.06
CA ALA A 214 -25.77 -3.76 -7.70
C ALA A 214 -26.01 -2.55 -6.78
N ALA A 215 -27.25 -2.40 -6.30
CA ALA A 215 -27.64 -1.36 -5.36
C ALA A 215 -26.77 -1.36 -4.10
N GLY A 216 -26.39 -0.17 -3.60
CA GLY A 216 -25.64 -0.06 -2.35
C GLY A 216 -25.25 1.34 -1.88
N SER A 217 -26.23 2.04 -1.30
CA SER A 217 -26.11 2.97 -0.16
C SER A 217 -25.23 4.22 -0.26
N THR A 218 -25.87 5.34 -0.58
CA THR A 218 -25.40 6.71 -0.31
C THR A 218 -25.55 7.07 1.17
N ALA A 219 -24.48 7.51 1.83
CA ALA A 219 -24.58 8.37 3.01
C ALA A 219 -23.50 9.45 2.94
N ALA A 220 -23.97 10.70 2.90
CA ALA A 220 -23.22 11.91 2.62
C ALA A 220 -22.23 12.26 3.75
N VAL A 221 -21.10 12.85 3.35
CA VAL A 221 -20.10 13.46 4.22
C VAL A 221 -20.52 14.89 4.56
N PRO A 222 -20.48 15.35 5.83
CA PRO A 222 -20.28 16.75 6.13
C PRO A 222 -18.80 17.02 6.46
N ALA A 223 -18.29 18.11 5.88
CA ALA A 223 -16.94 18.66 6.02
C ALA A 223 -16.86 19.62 7.26
N PRO A 224 -15.71 20.26 7.60
CA PRO A 224 -15.12 20.22 8.95
C PRO A 224 -14.98 21.60 9.65
N ALA A 225 -14.65 21.60 10.97
CA ALA A 225 -13.75 22.55 11.71
C ALA A 225 -14.03 22.51 13.25
N PRO A 226 -13.17 23.06 14.14
CA PRO A 226 -11.73 22.83 14.31
C PRO A 226 -11.32 22.55 15.79
N ALA A 227 -10.09 22.04 15.96
CA ALA A 227 -9.15 22.12 17.09
C ALA A 227 -9.65 22.22 18.57
N ALA A 228 -9.34 21.19 19.37
CA ALA A 228 -8.79 21.36 20.72
C ALA A 228 -8.14 20.04 21.20
N ALA A 229 -6.91 20.13 21.69
CA ALA A 229 -6.27 19.17 22.59
C ALA A 229 -6.06 19.88 23.95
N PRO A 230 -5.55 19.25 25.02
CA PRO A 230 -5.46 17.81 25.36
C PRO A 230 -6.07 17.52 26.76
N GLN A 231 -6.38 16.26 27.11
CA GLN A 231 -6.27 15.81 28.52
C GLN A 231 -6.33 14.29 28.72
N GLN A 232 -5.57 13.84 29.72
CA GLN A 232 -5.24 12.47 30.09
C GLN A 232 -6.29 11.83 31.03
N ALA A 233 -6.29 10.49 31.00
CA ALA A 233 -6.58 9.52 32.08
C ALA A 233 -8.00 9.41 32.65
N GLN A 234 -8.61 8.22 32.56
CA GLN A 234 -8.84 7.38 33.76
C GLN A 234 -9.29 5.95 33.46
N GLN A 235 -8.71 5.03 34.24
CA GLN A 235 -9.08 3.62 34.41
C GLN A 235 -10.44 3.49 35.10
N ALA A 236 -11.18 2.42 34.79
CA ALA A 236 -12.12 1.81 35.73
C ALA A 236 -12.18 0.29 35.51
N ALA A 237 -11.95 -0.45 36.59
CA ALA A 237 -12.07 -1.89 36.71
C ALA A 237 -13.54 -2.33 36.92
N ALA A 238 -13.78 -3.63 36.75
CA ALA A 238 -15.06 -4.37 36.74
C ALA A 238 -15.90 -4.30 38.04
N PRO A 239 -17.09 -4.93 38.06
CA PRO A 239 -17.15 -6.32 38.57
C PRO A 239 -18.13 -7.25 37.83
N GLY A 240 -17.98 -8.56 38.04
CA GLY A 240 -18.82 -9.62 37.49
C GLY A 240 -20.01 -10.02 38.36
N GLY A 241 -20.83 -10.95 37.84
CA GLY A 241 -21.89 -11.62 38.59
C GLY A 241 -22.95 -12.26 37.67
N ALA A 242 -23.17 -13.56 37.83
CA ALA A 242 -23.99 -14.45 37.00
C ALA A 242 -25.48 -14.50 37.39
N GLY A 243 -26.34 -15.03 36.49
CA GLY A 243 -27.66 -15.61 36.85
C GLY A 243 -28.73 -15.55 35.74
N ALA A 244 -29.21 -16.73 35.30
CA ALA A 244 -30.22 -17.03 34.27
C ALA A 244 -31.67 -16.55 34.64
N ALA A 245 -32.74 -16.59 33.82
CA ALA A 245 -33.15 -17.54 32.77
C ALA A 245 -34.40 -17.06 31.94
N VAL A 246 -34.54 -17.59 30.70
CA VAL A 246 -35.73 -17.97 29.84
C VAL A 246 -36.96 -17.03 29.66
N ALA A 247 -37.73 -16.96 28.56
CA ALA A 247 -37.91 -17.58 27.22
C ALA A 247 -38.85 -16.62 26.42
N GLY A 248 -39.11 -16.63 25.10
CA GLY A 248 -38.78 -17.44 23.93
C GLY A 248 -39.64 -16.93 22.75
N GLY A 249 -39.06 -16.79 21.55
CA GLY A 249 -39.74 -16.34 20.32
C GLY A 249 -38.76 -15.92 19.22
N GLU A 250 -38.25 -16.91 18.48
CA GLU A 250 -37.40 -16.86 17.26
C GLU A 250 -36.19 -15.91 17.24
N GLY A 251 -35.03 -16.45 17.63
CA GLY A 251 -33.75 -15.76 17.69
C GLY A 251 -33.19 -15.84 19.11
N GLY A 252 -32.52 -16.95 19.44
CA GLY A 252 -31.84 -17.08 20.73
C GLY A 252 -30.87 -15.90 20.95
N PRO A 253 -30.65 -15.45 22.21
CA PRO A 253 -29.75 -14.35 22.47
C PRO A 253 -28.36 -14.67 21.92
N LEU A 254 -27.89 -13.81 21.02
CA LEU A 254 -26.55 -13.89 20.45
C LEU A 254 -25.51 -13.94 21.59
N PRO A 255 -24.40 -14.69 21.42
CA PRO A 255 -23.38 -14.77 22.45
C PRO A 255 -22.84 -13.37 22.79
N ALA A 256 -22.69 -13.10 24.09
CA ALA A 256 -22.16 -11.83 24.56
C ALA A 256 -20.69 -11.65 24.13
N LEU A 257 -20.31 -10.42 23.79
CA LEU A 257 -18.91 -10.08 23.49
C LEU A 257 -18.13 -9.84 24.79
N PRO A 258 -16.82 -10.18 24.83
CA PRO A 258 -16.02 -10.79 23.78
C PRO A 258 -16.28 -12.31 23.64
N ILE A 259 -16.18 -12.83 22.41
CA ILE A 259 -16.27 -14.28 22.14
C ILE A 259 -14.99 -14.97 22.61
N GLU A 260 -15.09 -15.88 23.57
CA GLU A 260 -13.94 -16.65 24.06
C GLU A 260 -13.63 -17.85 23.16
N LEU A 261 -12.51 -17.79 22.43
CA LEU A 261 -12.06 -18.83 21.50
C LEU A 261 -11.18 -19.89 22.21
N GLY A 262 -10.59 -19.55 23.35
CA GLY A 262 -9.75 -20.42 24.18
C GLY A 262 -9.16 -19.66 25.36
N SER A 263 -8.33 -20.31 26.20
CA SER A 263 -7.85 -19.76 27.48
C SER A 263 -7.27 -18.35 27.40
N ASN A 264 -6.62 -18.02 26.28
CA ASN A 264 -6.01 -16.70 26.06
C ASN A 264 -6.43 -16.08 24.73
N ARG A 265 -7.51 -16.51 24.08
CA ARG A 265 -7.88 -16.05 22.73
C ARG A 265 -9.31 -15.56 22.70
N ARG A 266 -9.51 -14.35 22.19
CA ARG A 266 -10.81 -13.70 22.14
C ARG A 266 -11.06 -13.06 20.79
N ALA A 267 -12.33 -12.99 20.41
CA ALA A 267 -12.80 -12.15 19.33
C ALA A 267 -13.73 -11.06 19.87
N ASP A 268 -13.47 -9.82 19.51
CA ASP A 268 -14.16 -8.66 20.05
C ASP A 268 -14.31 -7.55 19.00
N ILE A 269 -15.04 -6.51 19.37
CA ILE A 269 -15.12 -5.28 18.59
C ILE A 269 -14.18 -4.26 19.21
N SER A 270 -13.39 -3.62 18.36
CA SER A 270 -12.49 -2.54 18.73
C SER A 270 -12.81 -1.31 17.89
N ASN A 271 -12.75 -0.13 18.51
CA ASN A 271 -12.85 1.14 17.79
C ASN A 271 -11.47 1.79 17.78
N PHE A 272 -11.01 2.19 16.60
CA PHE A 272 -9.78 2.96 16.44
C PHE A 272 -10.01 4.08 15.45
N LYS A 273 -9.84 5.32 15.91
CA LYS A 273 -10.00 6.54 15.10
C LYS A 273 -11.36 6.63 14.38
N GLY A 274 -12.44 6.22 15.05
CA GLY A 274 -13.79 6.25 14.49
C GLY A 274 -14.07 5.12 13.50
N GLN A 275 -13.14 4.17 13.32
CA GLN A 275 -13.36 2.96 12.54
C GLN A 275 -13.52 1.77 13.47
N THR A 276 -14.52 0.95 13.19
CA THR A 276 -14.82 -0.25 13.96
C THR A 276 -14.22 -1.49 13.29
N PHE A 277 -13.51 -2.30 14.07
CA PHE A 277 -12.82 -3.49 13.62
C PHE A 277 -13.24 -4.71 14.44
N VAL A 278 -13.31 -5.85 13.76
CA VAL A 278 -13.41 -7.16 14.42
C VAL A 278 -12.00 -7.64 14.77
N GLY A 279 -11.66 -7.60 16.05
CA GLY A 279 -10.41 -8.14 16.58
C GLY A 279 -10.53 -9.63 16.80
N ILE A 280 -9.54 -10.41 16.36
CA ILE A 280 -9.37 -11.83 16.71
C ILE A 280 -7.93 -11.98 17.20
N ARG A 281 -7.74 -12.09 18.51
CA ARG A 281 -6.43 -11.87 19.14
C ARG A 281 -6.15 -12.81 20.32
N GLU A 282 -4.87 -13.15 20.49
CA GLU A 282 -4.31 -13.78 21.68
C GLU A 282 -3.91 -12.72 22.70
N TYR A 283 -4.35 -12.88 23.93
CA TYR A 283 -4.08 -12.02 25.07
C TYR A 283 -3.05 -12.67 25.98
N TYR A 284 -2.36 -11.87 26.77
CA TYR A 284 -1.42 -12.34 27.79
C TYR A 284 -1.69 -11.62 29.10
N GLU A 285 -1.40 -12.30 30.21
CA GLU A 285 -1.55 -11.72 31.53
C GLU A 285 -0.33 -10.84 31.86
N LYS A 286 -0.59 -9.62 32.30
CA LYS A 286 0.41 -8.71 32.87
C LYS A 286 -0.21 -8.08 34.11
N GLU A 287 0.41 -8.28 35.27
CA GLU A 287 -0.04 -7.69 36.55
C GLU A 287 -1.50 -8.04 36.90
N GLY A 288 -1.96 -9.26 36.58
CA GLY A 288 -3.34 -9.70 36.78
C GLY A 288 -4.35 -9.17 35.74
N GLN A 289 -3.90 -8.38 34.76
CA GLN A 289 -4.73 -7.84 33.69
C GLN A 289 -4.44 -8.51 32.34
N MET A 290 -5.49 -8.86 31.60
CA MET A 290 -5.40 -9.45 30.27
C MET A 290 -5.12 -8.36 29.22
N MET A 291 -3.91 -8.36 28.67
CA MET A 291 -3.45 -7.40 27.67
C MET A 291 -3.47 -8.01 26.26
N PRO A 292 -3.80 -7.23 25.22
CA PRO A 292 -3.78 -7.72 23.84
C PRO A 292 -2.35 -8.03 23.40
N GLY A 293 -2.09 -9.27 22.98
CA GLY A 293 -0.79 -9.73 22.50
C GLY A 293 -0.52 -9.37 21.04
N LYS A 294 0.72 -9.64 20.57
CA LYS A 294 1.13 -9.37 19.18
C LYS A 294 0.45 -10.30 18.16
N LYS A 295 0.07 -11.51 18.57
CA LYS A 295 -0.63 -12.49 17.73
C LYS A 295 -2.11 -12.16 17.67
N GLY A 296 -2.54 -11.68 16.53
CA GLY A 296 -3.94 -11.39 16.27
C GLY A 296 -4.08 -10.57 15.00
N ILE A 297 -5.32 -10.44 14.55
CA ILE A 297 -5.69 -9.65 13.40
C ILE A 297 -6.93 -8.83 13.72
N SER A 298 -6.97 -7.60 13.22
CA SER A 298 -8.12 -6.70 13.36
C SER A 298 -8.69 -6.47 11.97
N LEU A 299 -9.82 -7.10 11.67
CA LEU A 299 -10.47 -7.08 10.36
C LEU A 299 -11.37 -5.85 10.25
N SER A 300 -11.32 -5.15 9.11
CA SER A 300 -12.31 -4.12 8.79
C SER A 300 -13.67 -4.75 8.46
N ARG A 301 -14.72 -3.93 8.38
CA ARG A 301 -16.08 -4.38 8.02
C ARG A 301 -16.11 -5.22 6.74
N ASP A 302 -15.45 -4.76 5.69
CA ASP A 302 -15.40 -5.48 4.41
C ASP A 302 -14.63 -6.79 4.49
N GLN A 303 -13.51 -6.82 5.24
CA GLN A 303 -12.70 -8.01 5.45
C GLN A 303 -13.47 -9.06 6.26
N PHE A 304 -14.21 -8.61 7.27
CA PHE A 304 -15.06 -9.47 8.09
C PHE A 304 -16.26 -9.99 7.29
N ALA A 305 -16.91 -9.15 6.47
CA ALA A 305 -17.97 -9.58 5.57
C ALA A 305 -17.48 -10.64 4.56
N THR A 306 -16.30 -10.45 3.99
CA THR A 306 -15.67 -11.44 3.10
C THR A 306 -15.39 -12.75 3.84
N LEU A 307 -14.88 -12.67 5.08
CA LEU A 307 -14.69 -13.85 5.92
C LEU A 307 -16.01 -14.58 6.12
N MET A 308 -17.08 -13.86 6.51
CA MET A 308 -18.42 -14.41 6.76
C MET A 308 -19.02 -15.14 5.55
N GLN A 309 -18.88 -14.58 4.35
CA GLN A 309 -19.40 -15.17 3.11
C GLN A 309 -18.74 -16.52 2.78
N CYS A 310 -17.45 -16.68 3.15
CA CYS A 310 -16.67 -17.87 2.84
C CYS A 310 -16.39 -18.75 4.07
N VAL A 311 -17.14 -18.58 5.17
CA VAL A 311 -17.00 -19.42 6.38
C VAL A 311 -17.28 -20.88 6.07
N GLY A 312 -18.30 -21.15 5.28
CA GLY A 312 -18.67 -22.51 4.90
C GLY A 312 -17.57 -23.19 4.08
N ASP A 313 -16.97 -22.46 3.16
CA ASP A 313 -15.87 -22.97 2.33
C ASP A 313 -14.61 -23.22 3.18
N LEU A 314 -14.26 -22.30 4.09
CA LEU A 314 -13.15 -22.47 5.03
C LEU A 314 -13.35 -23.68 5.95
N ASP A 315 -14.58 -23.90 6.41
CA ASP A 315 -14.95 -25.04 7.24
C ASP A 315 -14.84 -26.37 6.49
N ALA A 316 -15.37 -26.40 5.27
CA ALA A 316 -15.25 -27.55 4.37
C ALA A 316 -13.78 -27.85 4.06
N ALA A 317 -12.98 -26.82 3.78
CA ALA A 317 -11.55 -26.96 3.53
C ALA A 317 -10.76 -27.43 4.77
N LEU A 318 -11.11 -26.94 5.96
CA LEU A 318 -10.51 -27.37 7.23
C LEU A 318 -10.78 -28.86 7.48
N ARG A 319 -12.04 -29.30 7.35
CA ARG A 319 -12.43 -30.71 7.52
C ARG A 319 -11.87 -31.60 6.42
N GLY A 320 -11.84 -31.09 5.19
CA GLY A 320 -11.26 -31.73 4.01
C GLY A 320 -9.73 -31.74 4.01
N ARG A 321 -9.08 -31.07 4.97
CA ARG A 321 -7.62 -30.97 5.10
C ARG A 321 -6.96 -30.38 3.85
N ASP A 322 -7.67 -29.48 3.17
CA ASP A 322 -7.21 -28.85 1.94
C ASP A 322 -6.26 -27.69 2.24
N ALA A 323 -4.97 -28.00 2.36
CA ALA A 323 -3.92 -27.00 2.60
C ALA A 323 -3.67 -26.06 1.41
N ALA A 324 -4.29 -26.30 0.24
CA ALA A 324 -4.21 -25.40 -0.90
C ALA A 324 -5.30 -24.32 -0.87
N PHE A 325 -6.31 -24.47 0.00
CA PHE A 325 -7.39 -23.49 0.12
C PHE A 325 -6.88 -22.14 0.62
N GLU A 326 -7.16 -21.10 -0.15
CA GLU A 326 -6.80 -19.72 0.14
C GLU A 326 -8.00 -18.79 -0.10
N LEU A 327 -8.34 -18.01 0.91
CA LEU A 327 -9.33 -16.94 0.85
C LEU A 327 -8.63 -15.59 1.00
N GLN A 328 -8.73 -14.75 -0.03
CA GLN A 328 -8.17 -13.40 0.02
C GLN A 328 -9.13 -12.43 0.74
N LEU A 329 -8.71 -11.90 1.90
CA LEU A 329 -9.47 -10.89 2.66
C LEU A 329 -9.12 -9.46 2.22
N SER A 330 -7.85 -9.22 1.90
CA SER A 330 -7.34 -7.97 1.32
C SER A 330 -6.01 -8.23 0.61
N ASN A 331 -5.41 -7.25 -0.07
CA ASN A 331 -4.12 -7.42 -0.76
C ASN A 331 -3.01 -8.02 0.13
N LYS A 332 -3.05 -7.72 1.42
CA LYS A 332 -2.06 -8.18 2.40
C LYS A 332 -2.69 -9.08 3.46
N ARG A 333 -3.93 -9.54 3.34
CA ARG A 333 -4.55 -10.40 4.36
C ARG A 333 -5.24 -11.57 3.71
N LYS A 334 -4.98 -12.76 4.23
CA LYS A 334 -5.56 -14.00 3.72
C LYS A 334 -6.01 -14.88 4.88
N ALA A 335 -7.03 -15.69 4.63
CA ALA A 335 -7.36 -16.84 5.44
C ALA A 335 -6.98 -18.10 4.66
N THR A 336 -6.16 -18.98 5.23
CA THR A 336 -5.71 -20.22 4.59
C THR A 336 -5.88 -21.39 5.53
N ILE A 337 -5.83 -22.61 4.98
CA ILE A 337 -5.74 -23.82 5.80
C ILE A 337 -4.26 -24.18 5.94
N ASN A 338 -3.75 -24.13 7.16
CA ASN A 338 -2.36 -24.48 7.46
C ASN A 338 -2.31 -25.84 8.18
N CYS A 339 -1.31 -26.66 7.86
CA CYS A 339 -1.02 -27.91 8.55
C CYS A 339 0.26 -27.78 9.36
N PHE A 340 0.14 -27.86 10.69
CA PHE A 340 1.29 -27.84 11.59
C PHE A 340 1.32 -29.09 12.46
N LYS A 341 2.38 -29.89 12.32
CA LYS A 341 2.57 -31.16 13.06
C LYS A 341 1.35 -32.10 12.96
N GLY A 342 0.77 -32.20 11.77
CA GLY A 342 -0.40 -33.06 11.50
C GLY A 342 -1.74 -32.48 11.96
N ARG A 343 -1.77 -31.24 12.47
CA ARG A 343 -3.01 -30.55 12.85
C ARG A 343 -3.34 -29.47 11.81
N TYR A 344 -4.56 -29.52 11.31
CA TYR A 344 -5.10 -28.52 10.38
C TYR A 344 -5.73 -27.38 11.17
N MET A 345 -5.49 -26.15 10.72
CA MET A 345 -5.91 -24.93 11.39
C MET A 345 -6.27 -23.87 10.35
N VAL A 346 -7.23 -23.01 10.68
CA VAL A 346 -7.54 -21.83 9.87
C VAL A 346 -6.57 -20.72 10.26
N ASP A 347 -5.69 -20.31 9.36
CA ASP A 347 -4.74 -19.22 9.58
C ASP A 347 -5.27 -17.94 8.93
N ILE A 348 -5.67 -16.97 9.76
CA ILE A 348 -6.11 -15.64 9.33
C ILE A 348 -4.95 -14.67 9.57
N ARG A 349 -4.25 -14.26 8.52
CA ARG A 349 -2.94 -13.62 8.64
C ARG A 349 -2.72 -12.47 7.67
N GLU A 350 -1.95 -11.49 8.14
CA GLU A 350 -1.40 -10.42 7.31
C GLU A 350 -0.04 -10.85 6.72
N TYR A 351 0.15 -10.55 5.44
CA TYR A 351 1.31 -10.87 4.62
C TYR A 351 2.02 -9.59 4.20
N TYR A 352 3.32 -9.70 3.96
CA TYR A 352 4.14 -8.61 3.45
C TYR A 352 4.89 -9.07 2.20
N ASP A 353 5.18 -8.12 1.31
CA ASP A 353 6.02 -8.37 0.15
C ASP A 353 7.48 -8.47 0.61
N LYS A 354 8.07 -9.67 0.46
CA LYS A 354 9.49 -9.93 0.61
C LYS A 354 10.05 -10.36 -0.73
N ASP A 355 10.83 -9.47 -1.37
CA ASP A 355 11.51 -9.75 -2.65
C ASP A 355 10.57 -10.21 -3.79
N GLY A 356 9.33 -9.70 -3.81
CA GLY A 356 8.31 -10.07 -4.81
C GLY A 356 7.48 -11.30 -4.47
N ALA A 357 7.74 -11.95 -3.33
CA ALA A 357 6.92 -13.03 -2.78
C ALA A 357 6.15 -12.56 -1.54
N LEU A 358 4.89 -12.97 -1.42
CA LEU A 358 4.10 -12.72 -0.21
C LEU A 358 4.56 -13.66 0.91
N ALA A 359 5.14 -13.09 1.95
CA ALA A 359 5.56 -13.81 3.14
C ALA A 359 4.59 -13.53 4.32
N PRO A 360 4.28 -14.53 5.15
CA PRO A 360 3.43 -14.35 6.32
C PRO A 360 4.11 -13.46 7.38
N THR A 361 3.38 -12.51 7.96
CA THR A 361 3.87 -11.72 9.12
C THR A 361 3.53 -12.41 10.45
N GLN A 362 4.00 -11.88 11.58
CA GLN A 362 3.51 -12.29 12.91
C GLN A 362 2.11 -11.76 13.24
N LYS A 363 1.58 -10.80 12.46
CA LYS A 363 0.23 -10.26 12.60
C LYS A 363 -0.76 -11.23 11.98
N GLY A 364 -1.34 -12.08 12.80
CA GLY A 364 -2.31 -13.09 12.39
C GLY A 364 -2.64 -14.02 13.53
N ILE A 365 -3.61 -14.89 13.31
CA ILE A 365 -4.02 -15.92 14.26
C ILE A 365 -4.33 -17.21 13.53
N SER A 366 -3.81 -18.31 14.08
CA SER A 366 -4.10 -19.66 13.59
C SER A 366 -5.06 -20.34 14.56
N LEU A 367 -6.27 -20.65 14.12
CA LEU A 367 -7.35 -21.23 14.93
C LEU A 367 -7.46 -22.72 14.64
N GLY A 368 -7.37 -23.55 15.68
CA GLY A 368 -7.70 -24.97 15.57
C GLY A 368 -9.22 -25.17 15.43
N GLU A 369 -9.65 -26.38 15.07
CA GLU A 369 -11.05 -26.73 14.79
C GLU A 369 -12.04 -26.24 15.85
N GLN A 370 -11.84 -26.58 17.14
CA GLN A 370 -12.71 -26.11 18.21
C GLN A 370 -12.73 -24.57 18.38
N GLN A 371 -11.62 -23.89 18.08
CA GLN A 371 -11.55 -22.43 18.15
C GLN A 371 -12.26 -21.78 16.97
N TRP A 372 -12.18 -22.42 15.80
CA TRP A 372 -12.88 -22.03 14.59
C TRP A 372 -14.39 -22.19 14.77
N GLU A 373 -14.87 -23.31 15.31
CA GLU A 373 -16.29 -23.54 15.62
C GLU A 373 -16.86 -22.47 16.58
N LYS A 374 -16.10 -22.12 17.62
CA LYS A 374 -16.49 -21.04 18.54
C LYS A 374 -16.53 -19.68 17.85
N LEU A 375 -15.58 -19.40 16.96
CA LEU A 375 -15.59 -18.16 16.18
C LEU A 375 -16.83 -18.14 15.27
N GLN A 376 -17.11 -19.23 14.54
CA GLN A 376 -18.27 -19.37 13.65
C GLN A 376 -19.58 -19.10 14.39
N ALA A 377 -19.78 -19.72 15.56
CA ALA A 377 -20.95 -19.50 16.40
C ALA A 377 -21.06 -18.04 16.90
N GLY A 378 -19.92 -17.36 17.08
CA GLY A 378 -19.84 -15.96 17.48
C GLY A 378 -19.95 -14.94 16.34
N LEU A 379 -19.83 -15.34 15.08
CA LEU A 379 -19.85 -14.41 13.94
C LEU A 379 -21.12 -13.56 13.87
N PRO A 380 -22.34 -14.09 14.10
CA PRO A 380 -23.55 -13.27 14.07
C PRO A 380 -23.56 -12.20 15.17
N ALA A 381 -23.00 -12.49 16.35
CA ALA A 381 -22.86 -11.52 17.44
C ALA A 381 -21.86 -10.40 17.09
N LEU A 382 -20.72 -10.78 16.50
CA LEU A 382 -19.73 -9.82 16.03
C LEU A 382 -20.29 -8.94 14.90
N ALA A 383 -21.05 -9.51 13.96
CA ALA A 383 -21.73 -8.76 12.90
C ALA A 383 -22.74 -7.76 13.47
N ALA A 384 -23.62 -8.22 14.37
CA ALA A 384 -24.61 -7.35 15.00
C ALA A 384 -23.97 -6.22 15.82
N ALA A 385 -22.85 -6.50 16.49
CA ALA A 385 -22.11 -5.48 17.24
C ALA A 385 -21.38 -4.49 16.31
N LEU A 386 -20.85 -4.97 15.19
CA LEU A 386 -20.22 -4.14 14.17
C LEU A 386 -21.23 -3.21 13.48
N ASP A 387 -22.48 -3.65 13.35
CA ASP A 387 -23.56 -2.85 12.75
C ASP A 387 -24.10 -1.76 13.69
N ARG A 388 -23.94 -1.92 15.00
CA ARG A 388 -24.39 -0.95 16.03
C ARG A 388 -23.35 0.12 16.35
N ALA A 389 -22.12 -0.05 15.89
CA ALA A 389 -20.93 0.68 16.35
C ALA A 389 -20.49 1.82 15.43
#